data_AF-A0A2U3EI35-F1
#
_entry.id   AF-A0A2U3EI35-F1
#
_cell.length_a   1.000
_cell.length_b   1.000
_cell.length_c   1.000
_cell.angle_alpha   90.00
_cell.angle_beta   90.00
_cell.angle_gamma   90.00
#
_symmetry.space_group_name_H-M   'P 1'
#
loop_
_entity.id
_entity.type
_entity.pdbx_description
1 polymer ?
#
loop_
_entity_poly.entity_id
_entity_poly.type
_entity_poly.pdbx_seq_one_letter_code
_entity_poly.pdbx_strand_id
1 'polypeptide(L)'
;MGSCCSRYFDLALASGPPVNAVYYPSWKLYDGKPPSVVQAEVVTHVYYAFVGVHENGTLRSLDEYADFEAPIGNYEGCIDALGGLKKRNPSIKTLVSLGGAEASGEFPALAASEESRQELASSVRDFCDRHGLDGVDVDWEHPQTPEQGRNFIKLLLALRAALPSTSAYLVTAALPTTTDVLDNVDLWEAARALDLLNLMAYDFTGDWTKLSGNQAQLWPPVGREQVAVARRDADLRLSGAGGVEQVWQSGVPTRKIVLGVPAYARYFPGAEGYGETFNTSRSDEIDYCDVLNGSSSSTFTVTSTSTSTKKKKKRKAEAKAGAGAAAVGVKAQVQVAVDAEAVAASFVDSLPGGRGFVSLDVPQTVAMKAGYAKCMGLGGLFYWHGAGDKTGNESLVGTGGMPSTTTFGKRRHRAQPSTLTVHDCQPPQHSPPTSQFPPIRHHPPVPFPPCLALVILVLRGGGGGGDGRAAGPHGRPARVPLSTALRNASQTAPPLLFTFLHILLLLLLLCRNPVTPSHCPPPIVDVH
;
A
#
# COMPACT_ATOMS: atom_id res chain seq x y z
N MET A 1 -14.00 -19.89 22.37
CA MET A 1 -13.46 -20.03 21.00
C MET A 1 -12.19 -19.19 20.86
N GLY A 2 -11.11 -19.55 21.56
CA GLY A 2 -9.93 -18.69 21.74
C GLY A 2 -8.60 -19.44 21.68
N SER A 3 -8.38 -20.27 20.67
CA SER A 3 -7.10 -20.98 20.50
C SER A 3 -6.84 -21.43 19.06
N CYS A 4 -6.97 -20.52 18.08
CA CYS A 4 -6.56 -20.82 16.70
C CYS A 4 -5.78 -19.70 15.97
N CYS A 5 -5.45 -18.57 16.62
CA CYS A 5 -4.74 -17.45 15.96
C CYS A 5 -3.21 -17.43 16.17
N SER A 6 -2.61 -18.45 16.79
CA SER A 6 -1.19 -18.40 17.20
C SER A 6 -0.21 -19.15 16.27
N ARG A 7 -0.59 -19.55 15.05
CA ARG A 7 0.30 -20.38 14.20
C ARG A 7 0.56 -19.88 12.77
N TYR A 8 0.37 -18.58 12.49
CA TYR A 8 0.76 -17.99 11.20
C TYR A 8 1.49 -16.64 11.36
N PHE A 9 2.35 -16.54 12.37
CA PHE A 9 3.32 -15.46 12.49
C PHE A 9 4.75 -16.04 12.50
N ASP A 10 5.07 -16.84 11.48
CA ASP A 10 6.48 -17.05 11.14
C ASP A 10 6.94 -15.84 10.32
N LEU A 11 7.53 -14.91 11.09
CA LEU A 11 8.11 -13.65 10.69
C LEU A 11 9.34 -13.92 9.79
N ALA A 12 9.11 -14.14 8.49
CA ALA A 12 10.14 -13.84 7.51
C ALA A 12 10.21 -12.31 7.42
N LEU A 13 11.02 -11.70 8.28
CA LEU A 13 11.45 -10.31 8.10
C LEU A 13 11.97 -10.19 6.67
N ALA A 14 11.29 -9.38 5.85
CA ALA A 14 11.86 -8.92 4.59
C ALA A 14 13.25 -8.35 4.93
N SER A 15 14.29 -8.89 4.31
CA SER A 15 15.69 -8.66 4.70
C SER A 15 16.23 -7.30 4.26
N GLY A 16 15.40 -6.26 4.23
CA GLY A 16 15.73 -4.91 3.79
C GLY A 16 14.95 -3.84 4.57
N PRO A 17 15.41 -2.58 4.54
CA PRO A 17 14.64 -1.47 5.11
C PRO A 17 13.27 -1.36 4.42
N PRO A 18 12.24 -0.85 5.12
CA PRO A 18 10.93 -0.62 4.51
C PRO A 18 11.05 0.35 3.32
N VAL A 19 10.17 0.19 2.34
CA VAL A 19 10.05 1.09 1.21
C VAL A 19 9.69 2.49 1.74
N ASN A 20 10.48 3.47 1.34
CA ASN A 20 10.17 4.89 1.45
C ASN A 20 10.32 5.48 0.05
N ALA A 21 9.22 5.60 -0.69
CA ALA A 21 9.25 5.89 -2.12
C ALA A 21 8.64 7.26 -2.43
N VAL A 22 9.04 7.92 -3.52
CA VAL A 22 8.44 9.19 -3.93
C VAL A 22 8.19 9.22 -5.43
N TYR A 23 7.12 9.86 -5.86
CA TYR A 23 7.01 10.30 -7.25
C TYR A 23 7.83 11.58 -7.47
N TYR A 24 8.41 11.73 -8.66
CA TYR A 24 8.98 12.97 -9.16
C TYR A 24 8.27 13.33 -10.48
N PRO A 25 7.36 14.32 -10.47
CA PRO A 25 6.71 14.80 -11.68
C PRO A 25 7.65 15.69 -12.50
N SER A 26 7.78 15.42 -13.79
CA SER A 26 8.72 16.09 -14.71
C SER A 26 8.49 17.60 -14.76
N TRP A 27 7.23 18.04 -14.70
CA TRP A 27 6.86 19.45 -14.72
C TRP A 27 7.34 20.26 -13.51
N LYS A 28 7.75 19.60 -12.40
CA LYS A 28 8.35 20.30 -11.26
C LYS A 28 9.71 20.93 -11.59
N LEU A 29 10.32 20.53 -12.69
CA LEU A 29 11.45 21.24 -13.28
C LEU A 29 11.15 22.73 -13.49
N TYR A 30 9.96 23.07 -14.00
CA TYR A 30 9.58 24.45 -14.31
C TYR A 30 9.36 25.31 -13.06
N ASP A 31 9.10 24.68 -11.91
CA ASP A 31 9.06 25.33 -10.59
C ASP A 31 10.47 25.56 -10.01
N GLY A 32 11.53 25.28 -10.78
CA GLY A 32 12.91 25.34 -10.31
C GLY A 32 13.25 24.19 -9.34
N LYS A 33 12.48 23.10 -9.37
CA LYS A 33 12.64 21.92 -8.50
C LYS A 33 13.12 20.70 -9.32
N PRO A 34 14.38 20.68 -9.82
CA PRO A 34 14.91 19.55 -10.60
C PRO A 34 15.03 18.27 -9.73
N PRO A 35 15.29 17.07 -10.30
CA PRO A 35 15.29 15.81 -9.55
C PRO A 35 16.17 15.81 -8.28
N SER A 36 17.24 16.61 -8.27
CA SER A 36 18.14 16.79 -7.13
C SER A 36 17.46 17.26 -5.82
N VAL A 37 16.26 17.87 -5.88
CA VAL A 37 15.50 18.27 -4.68
C VAL A 37 14.98 17.07 -3.89
N VAL A 38 14.87 15.89 -4.52
CA VAL A 38 14.53 14.66 -3.82
C VAL A 38 15.60 14.35 -2.77
N GLN A 39 15.15 14.08 -1.55
CA GLN A 39 16.01 13.75 -0.41
C GLN A 39 16.50 12.29 -0.53
N ALA A 40 17.42 12.04 -1.45
CA ALA A 40 17.92 10.71 -1.82
C ALA A 40 18.42 9.87 -0.62
N GLU A 41 18.88 10.52 0.45
CA GLU A 41 19.41 9.87 1.66
C GLU A 41 18.33 9.17 2.50
N VAL A 42 17.07 9.56 2.36
CA VAL A 42 15.94 8.96 3.09
C VAL A 42 14.98 8.21 2.16
N VAL A 43 15.21 8.24 0.84
CA VAL A 43 14.35 7.61 -0.16
C VAL A 43 15.00 6.32 -0.67
N THR A 44 14.16 5.31 -0.87
CA THR A 44 14.52 3.99 -1.41
C THR A 44 14.15 3.85 -2.88
N HIS A 45 13.04 4.45 -3.31
CA HIS A 45 12.54 4.36 -4.69
C HIS A 45 12.08 5.75 -5.18
N VAL A 46 12.36 6.08 -6.43
CA VAL A 46 11.82 7.26 -7.11
C VAL A 46 11.09 6.82 -8.37
N TYR A 47 9.81 7.17 -8.47
CA TYR A 47 8.98 6.96 -9.65
C TYR A 47 9.00 8.24 -10.51
N TYR A 48 9.56 8.18 -11.70
CA TYR A 48 9.57 9.27 -12.66
C TYR A 48 8.19 9.42 -13.30
N ALA A 49 7.48 10.50 -13.01
CA ALA A 49 6.14 10.78 -13.51
C ALA A 49 6.18 11.89 -14.59
N PHE A 50 5.59 11.74 -15.77
CA PHE A 50 5.10 10.50 -16.34
C PHE A 50 5.60 10.36 -17.77
N VAL A 51 5.76 9.11 -18.20
CA VAL A 51 5.91 8.75 -19.62
C VAL A 51 4.56 8.21 -20.09
N GLY A 52 4.09 8.70 -21.24
CA GLY A 52 2.85 8.25 -21.87
C GLY A 52 3.03 6.95 -22.64
N VAL A 53 1.90 6.36 -23.02
CA VAL A 53 1.86 5.18 -23.90
C VAL A 53 0.96 5.45 -25.09
N HIS A 54 1.29 4.86 -26.23
CA HIS A 54 0.39 4.78 -27.39
C HIS A 54 -0.41 3.49 -27.36
N GLU A 55 -1.58 3.45 -27.99
CA GLU A 55 -2.42 2.23 -28.05
C GLU A 55 -1.70 1.03 -28.67
N ASN A 56 -0.72 1.26 -29.57
CA ASN A 56 0.07 0.21 -30.20
C ASN A 56 1.14 -0.42 -29.28
N GLY A 57 1.38 0.13 -28.08
CA GLY A 57 2.40 -0.35 -27.15
C GLY A 57 3.65 0.53 -27.04
N THR A 58 3.91 1.47 -27.94
CA THR A 58 5.14 2.25 -27.87
C THR A 58 5.06 3.34 -26.79
N LEU A 59 6.21 3.69 -26.19
CA LEU A 59 6.31 4.80 -25.25
C LEU A 59 6.22 6.15 -25.95
N ARG A 60 5.72 7.17 -25.25
CA ARG A 60 5.66 8.56 -25.70
C ARG A 60 6.07 9.51 -24.59
N SER A 61 6.97 10.44 -24.87
CA SER A 61 7.24 11.55 -23.96
C SER A 61 6.01 12.47 -23.87
N LEU A 62 5.67 12.90 -22.65
CA LEU A 62 4.65 13.93 -22.43
C LEU A 62 5.25 15.33 -22.49
N ASP A 63 6.56 15.45 -22.28
CA ASP A 63 7.33 16.68 -22.33
C ASP A 63 8.80 16.37 -22.68
N GLU A 64 9.12 16.39 -23.98
CA GLU A 64 10.47 16.05 -24.49
C GLU A 64 11.56 16.93 -23.88
N TYR A 65 11.24 18.22 -23.65
CA TYR A 65 12.19 19.16 -23.08
C TYR A 65 12.53 18.77 -21.63
N ALA A 66 11.51 18.58 -20.79
CA ALA A 66 11.75 18.19 -19.40
C ALA A 66 12.37 16.79 -19.28
N ASP A 67 11.96 15.84 -20.14
CA ASP A 67 12.39 14.46 -20.10
C ASP A 67 13.87 14.30 -20.50
N PHE A 68 14.30 14.94 -21.60
CA PHE A 68 15.58 14.65 -22.25
C PHE A 68 16.48 15.84 -22.58
N GLU A 69 15.97 17.07 -22.65
CA GLU A 69 16.74 18.20 -23.20
C GLU A 69 17.18 19.22 -22.16
N ALA A 70 16.42 19.38 -21.07
CA ALA A 70 16.63 20.44 -20.10
C ALA A 70 18.05 20.36 -19.47
N PRO A 71 18.83 21.45 -19.48
CA PRO A 71 20.16 21.44 -18.91
C PRO A 71 20.08 21.47 -17.37
N ILE A 72 20.32 20.32 -16.72
CA ILE A 72 20.28 20.18 -15.26
C ILE A 72 21.69 19.89 -14.74
N GLY A 73 22.49 20.94 -14.55
CA GLY A 73 23.88 20.80 -14.15
C GLY A 73 24.70 20.07 -15.22
N ASN A 74 25.08 18.81 -14.95
CA ASN A 74 25.83 17.96 -15.89
C ASN A 74 24.96 16.90 -16.59
N TYR A 75 23.64 17.04 -16.50
CA TYR A 75 22.66 16.09 -17.03
C TYR A 75 21.81 16.74 -18.11
N GLU A 76 21.37 15.94 -19.08
CA GLU A 76 20.45 16.34 -20.14
C GLU A 76 19.07 15.72 -19.88
N GLY A 77 18.13 16.56 -19.42
CA GLY A 77 16.78 16.14 -19.04
C GLY A 77 16.67 15.56 -17.62
N CYS A 78 15.43 15.44 -17.14
CA CYS A 78 15.14 14.94 -15.81
C CYS A 78 15.41 13.44 -15.67
N ILE A 79 15.27 12.66 -16.74
CA ILE A 79 15.51 11.21 -16.70
C ILE A 79 17.00 10.92 -16.44
N ASP A 80 17.90 11.63 -17.13
CA ASP A 80 19.34 11.49 -16.89
C ASP A 80 19.72 12.03 -15.49
N ALA A 81 19.16 13.18 -15.10
CA ALA A 81 19.37 13.74 -13.77
C ALA A 81 18.88 12.83 -12.63
N LEU A 82 17.87 11.98 -12.87
CA LEU A 82 17.42 10.98 -11.92
C LEU A 82 18.49 9.91 -11.65
N GLY A 83 19.22 9.48 -12.69
CA GLY A 83 20.40 8.63 -12.55
C GLY A 83 21.47 9.25 -11.64
N GLY A 84 21.54 10.58 -11.59
CA GLY A 84 22.39 11.33 -10.66
C GLY A 84 22.11 11.08 -9.18
N LEU A 85 20.89 10.73 -8.79
CA LEU A 85 20.55 10.43 -7.39
C LEU A 85 21.31 9.21 -6.87
N LYS A 86 21.65 8.25 -7.74
CA LYS A 86 22.44 7.05 -7.39
C LYS A 86 23.84 7.40 -6.88
N LYS A 87 24.38 8.58 -7.21
CA LYS A 87 25.67 9.07 -6.66
C LYS A 87 25.57 9.42 -5.17
N ARG A 88 24.41 9.89 -4.71
CA ARG A 88 24.14 10.23 -3.30
C ARG A 88 23.64 9.02 -2.51
N ASN A 89 22.86 8.15 -3.14
CA ASN A 89 22.38 6.90 -2.57
C ASN A 89 22.50 5.78 -3.61
N PRO A 90 23.59 4.97 -3.58
CA PRO A 90 23.80 3.88 -4.53
C PRO A 90 22.75 2.76 -4.48
N SER A 91 21.93 2.71 -3.44
CA SER A 91 20.87 1.71 -3.28
C SER A 91 19.50 2.17 -3.80
N ILE A 92 19.36 3.45 -4.15
CA ILE A 92 18.09 4.00 -4.62
C ILE A 92 17.66 3.34 -5.94
N LYS A 93 16.37 3.03 -6.03
CA LYS A 93 15.73 2.47 -7.21
C LYS A 93 15.01 3.56 -7.98
N THR A 94 15.26 3.67 -9.27
CA THR A 94 14.65 4.69 -10.12
C THR A 94 13.78 4.01 -11.17
N LEU A 95 12.47 4.20 -11.14
CA LEU A 95 11.53 3.54 -12.05
C LEU A 95 10.86 4.59 -12.96
N VAL A 96 10.56 4.22 -14.19
CA VAL A 96 9.67 5.02 -15.05
C VAL A 96 8.22 4.71 -14.68
N SER A 97 7.41 5.74 -14.42
CA SER A 97 5.97 5.58 -14.21
C SER A 97 5.21 5.92 -15.49
N LEU A 98 4.35 4.99 -15.90
CA LEU A 98 3.55 5.08 -17.11
C LEU A 98 2.12 5.50 -16.76
N GLY A 99 1.63 6.56 -17.40
CA GLY A 99 0.24 7.00 -17.26
C GLY A 99 0.06 8.17 -16.29
N GLY A 100 -0.69 7.93 -15.22
CA GLY A 100 -1.24 8.95 -14.33
C GLY A 100 -2.60 9.49 -14.80
N ALA A 101 -3.19 10.36 -14.00
CA ALA A 101 -4.54 10.90 -14.20
C ALA A 101 -4.81 11.47 -15.61
N GLU A 102 -3.80 12.12 -16.21
CA GLU A 102 -3.95 12.81 -17.51
C GLU A 102 -3.49 11.98 -18.72
N ALA A 103 -2.84 10.83 -18.52
CA ALA A 103 -2.26 10.02 -19.60
C ALA A 103 -2.65 8.53 -19.54
N SER A 104 -3.85 8.24 -19.03
CA SER A 104 -4.38 6.88 -18.89
C SER A 104 -5.36 6.46 -20.01
N GLY A 105 -5.64 7.32 -20.99
CA GLY A 105 -6.68 7.11 -22.00
C GLY A 105 -6.39 5.96 -22.97
N GLU A 106 -5.13 5.65 -23.22
CA GLU A 106 -4.66 4.66 -24.19
C GLU A 106 -4.60 3.24 -23.61
N PHE A 107 -4.56 3.09 -22.28
CA PHE A 107 -4.44 1.77 -21.63
C PHE A 107 -5.55 0.78 -21.97
N PRO A 108 -6.85 1.15 -22.06
CA PRO A 108 -7.89 0.18 -22.38
C PRO A 108 -7.66 -0.55 -23.70
N ALA A 109 -7.27 0.18 -24.76
CA ALA A 109 -7.00 -0.40 -26.07
C ALA A 109 -5.68 -1.19 -26.07
N LEU A 110 -4.61 -0.60 -25.52
CA LEU A 110 -3.30 -1.24 -25.38
C LEU A 110 -3.38 -2.55 -24.60
N ALA A 111 -4.03 -2.54 -23.44
CA ALA A 111 -4.09 -3.69 -22.56
C ALA A 111 -4.98 -4.81 -23.12
N ALA A 112 -5.91 -4.51 -24.03
CA ALA A 112 -6.74 -5.52 -24.69
C ALA A 112 -5.96 -6.32 -25.75
N SER A 113 -5.00 -5.71 -26.44
CA SER A 113 -4.21 -6.31 -27.52
C SER A 113 -2.98 -7.07 -27.01
N GLU A 114 -2.80 -8.34 -27.38
CA GLU A 114 -1.56 -9.08 -27.04
C GLU A 114 -0.34 -8.46 -27.70
N GLU A 115 -0.44 -8.05 -28.96
CA GLU A 115 0.66 -7.40 -29.69
C GLU A 115 1.11 -6.13 -28.98
N SER A 116 0.17 -5.27 -28.59
CA SER A 116 0.47 -4.00 -27.92
C SER A 116 1.02 -4.19 -26.51
N ARG A 117 0.57 -5.23 -25.79
CA ARG A 117 1.17 -5.60 -24.50
C ARG A 117 2.63 -6.03 -24.64
N GLN A 118 2.96 -6.83 -25.66
CA GLN A 118 4.33 -7.29 -25.90
C GLN A 118 5.23 -6.16 -26.41
N GLU A 119 4.69 -5.27 -27.24
CA GLU A 119 5.40 -4.08 -27.71
C GLU A 119 5.71 -3.14 -26.55
N LEU A 120 4.75 -2.90 -25.65
CA LEU A 120 5.00 -2.09 -24.45
C LEU A 120 6.05 -2.74 -23.55
N ALA A 121 5.95 -4.05 -23.31
CA ALA A 121 6.91 -4.75 -22.47
C ALA A 121 8.34 -4.67 -23.02
N SER A 122 8.50 -4.75 -24.34
CA SER A 122 9.79 -4.58 -25.01
C SER A 122 10.27 -3.12 -24.96
N SER A 123 9.40 -2.16 -25.27
CA SER A 123 9.70 -0.73 -25.24
C SER A 123 10.13 -0.25 -23.85
N VAL A 124 9.46 -0.73 -22.80
CA VAL A 124 9.81 -0.41 -21.40
C VAL A 124 11.17 -0.97 -21.03
N ARG A 125 11.47 -2.21 -21.43
CA ARG A 125 12.77 -2.82 -21.15
C ARG A 125 13.89 -2.02 -21.82
N ASP A 126 13.74 -1.72 -23.11
CA ASP A 126 14.72 -0.94 -23.86
C ASP A 126 14.92 0.46 -23.25
N PHE A 127 13.83 1.07 -22.78
CA PHE A 127 13.89 2.36 -22.09
C PHE A 127 14.66 2.27 -20.77
N CYS A 128 14.39 1.24 -19.96
CA CYS A 128 15.12 1.02 -18.71
C CYS A 128 16.60 0.76 -18.96
N ASP A 129 16.94 -0.10 -19.93
CA ASP A 129 18.31 -0.42 -20.32
C ASP A 129 19.05 0.85 -20.79
N ARG A 130 18.39 1.69 -21.62
CA ARG A 130 18.97 2.92 -22.18
C ARG A 130 19.25 3.99 -21.15
N HIS A 131 18.34 4.17 -20.19
CA HIS A 131 18.40 5.25 -19.20
C HIS A 131 18.89 4.79 -17.82
N GLY A 132 19.27 3.51 -17.69
CA GLY A 132 19.77 2.94 -16.43
C GLY A 132 18.73 2.95 -15.30
N LEU A 133 17.45 2.79 -15.65
CA LEU A 133 16.35 2.69 -14.68
C LEU A 133 16.26 1.28 -14.11
N ASP A 134 15.75 1.13 -12.91
CA ASP A 134 15.60 -0.14 -12.19
C ASP A 134 14.25 -0.81 -12.42
N GLY A 135 13.38 -0.28 -13.28
CA GLY A 135 12.09 -0.89 -13.57
C GLY A 135 11.00 0.07 -14.00
N VAL A 136 9.77 -0.42 -13.94
CA VAL A 136 8.55 0.27 -14.38
C VAL A 136 7.49 0.27 -13.30
N ASP A 137 6.74 1.36 -13.25
CA ASP A 137 5.52 1.54 -12.49
C ASP A 137 4.35 1.77 -13.46
N VAL A 138 3.26 1.02 -13.32
CA VAL A 138 2.05 1.20 -14.15
C VAL A 138 1.00 1.94 -13.34
N ASP A 139 0.69 3.16 -13.77
CA ASP A 139 -0.32 4.02 -13.17
C ASP A 139 -1.46 4.24 -14.17
N TRP A 140 -2.22 3.16 -14.43
CA TRP A 140 -3.45 3.25 -15.22
C TRP A 140 -4.59 3.70 -14.30
N GLU A 141 -5.08 4.93 -14.52
CA GLU A 141 -6.20 5.51 -13.81
C GLU A 141 -7.50 5.56 -14.62
N HIS A 142 -8.43 4.60 -14.49
CA HIS A 142 -8.33 3.30 -13.81
C HIS A 142 -8.98 2.21 -14.66
N PRO A 143 -8.73 0.91 -14.41
CA PRO A 143 -9.57 -0.17 -14.92
C PRO A 143 -11.03 -0.01 -14.42
N GLN A 144 -11.94 0.39 -15.31
CA GLN A 144 -13.34 0.74 -15.00
C GLN A 144 -14.30 -0.46 -15.09
N THR A 145 -13.88 -1.57 -15.69
CA THR A 145 -14.72 -2.76 -15.87
C THR A 145 -13.95 -4.03 -15.52
N PRO A 146 -14.64 -5.15 -15.20
CA PRO A 146 -13.97 -6.44 -14.99
C PRO A 146 -13.17 -6.93 -16.20
N GLU A 147 -13.54 -6.50 -17.42
CA GLU A 147 -12.76 -6.79 -18.62
C GLU A 147 -11.45 -6.00 -18.66
N GLN A 148 -11.51 -4.70 -18.37
CA GLN A 148 -10.31 -3.88 -18.25
C GLN A 148 -9.40 -4.41 -17.13
N GLY A 149 -9.96 -4.85 -16.01
CA GLY A 149 -9.18 -5.49 -14.94
C GLY A 149 -8.49 -6.79 -15.38
N ARG A 150 -9.16 -7.66 -16.14
CA ARG A 150 -8.50 -8.85 -16.75
C ARG A 150 -7.38 -8.46 -17.72
N ASN A 151 -7.60 -7.41 -18.52
CA ASN A 151 -6.60 -6.92 -19.47
C ASN A 151 -5.41 -6.26 -18.76
N PHE A 152 -5.65 -5.56 -17.65
CA PHE A 152 -4.60 -5.06 -16.76
C PHE A 152 -3.71 -6.19 -16.24
N ILE A 153 -4.29 -7.31 -15.77
CA ILE A 153 -3.50 -8.48 -15.35
C ILE A 153 -2.63 -9.02 -16.51
N LYS A 154 -3.18 -9.15 -17.72
CA LYS A 154 -2.40 -9.60 -18.88
C LYS A 154 -1.24 -8.65 -19.18
N LEU A 155 -1.46 -7.34 -19.06
CA LEU A 155 -0.43 -6.33 -19.22
C LEU A 155 0.69 -6.50 -18.18
N LEU A 156 0.34 -6.63 -16.90
CA LEU A 156 1.32 -6.85 -15.83
C LEU A 156 2.12 -8.14 -16.03
N LEU A 157 1.48 -9.21 -16.51
CA LEU A 157 2.16 -10.47 -16.82
C LEU A 157 3.13 -10.34 -17.99
N ALA A 158 2.78 -9.58 -19.04
CA ALA A 158 3.68 -9.30 -20.17
C ALA A 158 4.90 -8.48 -19.70
N LEU A 159 4.69 -7.43 -18.91
CA LEU A 159 5.76 -6.65 -18.30
C LEU A 159 6.68 -7.51 -17.45
N ARG A 160 6.12 -8.37 -16.58
CA ARG A 160 6.91 -9.28 -15.75
C ARG A 160 7.71 -10.30 -16.58
N ALA A 161 7.18 -10.76 -17.71
CA ALA A 161 7.89 -11.67 -18.59
C ALA A 161 9.12 -11.00 -19.24
N ALA A 162 8.98 -9.73 -19.66
CA ALA A 162 10.10 -8.95 -20.22
C ALA A 162 11.09 -8.45 -19.15
N LEU A 163 10.61 -8.24 -17.92
CA LEU A 163 11.36 -7.74 -16.76
C LEU A 163 11.37 -8.80 -15.63
N PRO A 164 12.01 -9.96 -15.83
CA PRO A 164 11.99 -11.03 -14.85
C PRO A 164 12.67 -10.58 -13.56
N SER A 165 12.15 -10.98 -12.40
CA SER A 165 12.69 -10.56 -11.09
C SER A 165 14.15 -10.99 -10.86
N THR A 166 14.65 -11.96 -11.62
CA THR A 166 16.08 -12.36 -11.64
C THR A 166 16.99 -11.33 -12.30
N SER A 167 16.45 -10.40 -13.10
CA SER A 167 17.19 -9.38 -13.85
C SER A 167 17.34 -8.04 -13.11
N ALA A 168 17.05 -8.02 -11.80
CA ALA A 168 17.05 -6.82 -10.94
C ALA A 168 15.98 -5.75 -11.27
N TYR A 169 15.20 -5.93 -12.34
CA TYR A 169 14.08 -5.05 -12.69
C TYR A 169 12.88 -5.21 -11.77
N LEU A 170 12.32 -4.07 -11.37
CA LEU A 170 11.10 -3.95 -10.59
C LEU A 170 9.90 -3.72 -11.51
N VAL A 171 8.77 -4.33 -11.17
CA VAL A 171 7.46 -4.00 -11.76
C VAL A 171 6.51 -3.62 -10.62
N THR A 172 6.06 -2.38 -10.62
CA THR A 172 5.09 -1.86 -9.65
C THR A 172 3.84 -1.36 -10.37
N ALA A 173 2.79 -1.11 -9.60
CA ALA A 173 1.62 -0.43 -10.11
C ALA A 173 0.97 0.40 -9.01
N ALA A 174 0.28 1.46 -9.40
CA ALA A 174 -0.55 2.26 -8.53
C ALA A 174 -2.03 1.88 -8.71
N LEU A 175 -2.75 1.74 -7.59
CA LEU A 175 -4.20 1.56 -7.57
C LEU A 175 -4.82 2.44 -6.46
N PRO A 176 -6.06 2.94 -6.65
CA PRO A 176 -6.74 3.73 -5.63
C PRO A 176 -7.28 2.82 -4.52
N THR A 177 -7.75 3.41 -3.42
CA THR A 177 -8.47 2.66 -2.37
C THR A 177 -9.94 2.43 -2.68
N THR A 178 -10.44 2.93 -3.80
CA THR A 178 -11.87 2.88 -4.14
C THR A 178 -12.29 1.44 -4.45
N THR A 179 -13.28 0.95 -3.70
CA THR A 179 -13.74 -0.44 -3.78
C THR A 179 -14.16 -0.86 -5.19
N ASP A 180 -14.86 0.01 -5.93
CA ASP A 180 -15.32 -0.30 -7.29
C ASP A 180 -14.16 -0.58 -8.27
N VAL A 181 -13.02 0.11 -8.10
CA VAL A 181 -11.83 -0.12 -8.93
C VAL A 181 -11.12 -1.39 -8.48
N LEU A 182 -10.94 -1.58 -7.17
CA LEU A 182 -10.28 -2.76 -6.62
C LEU A 182 -11.06 -4.05 -6.95
N ASP A 183 -12.39 -4.01 -6.98
CA ASP A 183 -13.25 -5.15 -7.32
C ASP A 183 -13.19 -5.53 -8.81
N ASN A 184 -12.76 -4.62 -9.69
CA ASN A 184 -12.55 -4.92 -11.10
C ASN A 184 -11.26 -5.73 -11.37
N VAL A 185 -10.27 -5.65 -10.47
CA VAL A 185 -8.93 -6.20 -10.66
C VAL A 185 -8.75 -7.48 -9.83
N ASP A 186 -8.20 -8.54 -10.44
CA ASP A 186 -7.76 -9.72 -9.68
C ASP A 186 -6.46 -9.38 -8.92
N LEU A 187 -6.61 -8.83 -7.71
CA LEU A 187 -5.50 -8.34 -6.90
C LEU A 187 -4.51 -9.45 -6.51
N TRP A 188 -4.99 -10.70 -6.37
CA TRP A 188 -4.13 -11.85 -6.11
C TRP A 188 -3.18 -12.12 -7.28
N GLU A 189 -3.73 -12.18 -8.51
CA GLU A 189 -2.91 -12.37 -9.71
C GLU A 189 -2.01 -11.15 -9.98
N ALA A 190 -2.49 -9.92 -9.74
CA ALA A 190 -1.65 -8.72 -9.82
C ALA A 190 -0.42 -8.84 -8.91
N ALA A 191 -0.62 -9.23 -7.65
CA ALA A 191 0.45 -9.38 -6.68
C ALA A 191 1.49 -10.45 -7.04
N ARG A 192 1.19 -11.38 -7.96
CA ARG A 192 2.17 -12.35 -8.48
C ARG A 192 3.08 -11.72 -9.53
N ALA A 193 2.56 -10.78 -10.32
CA ALA A 193 3.31 -10.04 -11.32
C ALA A 193 4.10 -8.85 -10.73
N LEU A 194 3.59 -8.23 -9.67
CA LEU A 194 4.18 -7.01 -9.08
C LEU A 194 5.20 -7.32 -7.98
N ASP A 195 6.25 -6.49 -7.86
CA ASP A 195 7.09 -6.44 -6.66
C ASP A 195 6.40 -5.67 -5.54
N LEU A 196 5.81 -4.52 -5.88
CA LEU A 196 5.08 -3.63 -4.97
C LEU A 196 3.78 -3.17 -5.63
N LEU A 197 2.75 -2.99 -4.80
CA LEU A 197 1.48 -2.35 -5.14
C LEU A 197 1.40 -1.04 -4.34
N ASN A 198 1.49 0.09 -5.03
CA ASN A 198 1.37 1.42 -4.48
C ASN A 198 -0.12 1.75 -4.32
N LEU A 199 -0.62 1.72 -3.09
CA LEU A 199 -2.02 1.99 -2.81
C LEU A 199 -2.21 3.50 -2.53
N MET A 200 -2.83 4.22 -3.47
CA MET A 200 -3.06 5.67 -3.42
C MET A 200 -4.10 6.02 -2.36
N ALA A 201 -3.66 6.03 -1.10
CA ALA A 201 -4.47 6.31 0.08
C ALA A 201 -4.61 7.81 0.38
N TYR A 202 -4.95 8.55 -0.67
CA TYR A 202 -5.20 9.98 -0.70
C TYR A 202 -6.25 10.30 -1.76
N ASP A 203 -6.58 11.58 -1.95
CA ASP A 203 -7.66 12.02 -2.86
C ASP A 203 -9.02 11.40 -2.54
N PHE A 204 -9.29 11.18 -1.25
CA PHE A 204 -10.63 10.78 -0.82
C PHE A 204 -11.64 11.91 -0.93
N THR A 205 -11.19 13.16 -0.88
CA THR A 205 -12.08 14.33 -0.99
C THR A 205 -11.40 15.43 -1.78
N GLY A 206 -12.14 16.02 -2.71
CA GLY A 206 -11.70 17.12 -3.58
C GLY A 206 -12.90 17.86 -4.18
N ASP A 207 -12.70 18.55 -5.29
CA ASP A 207 -13.74 19.31 -6.00
C ASP A 207 -14.87 18.43 -6.58
N TRP A 208 -14.63 17.13 -6.73
CA TRP A 208 -15.66 16.11 -7.07
C TRP A 208 -16.62 15.78 -5.92
N THR A 209 -16.26 16.08 -4.67
CA THR A 209 -17.11 15.80 -3.50
C THR A 209 -18.11 16.92 -3.21
N LYS A 210 -19.21 16.59 -2.54
CA LYS A 210 -20.24 17.57 -2.18
C LYS A 210 -19.91 18.34 -0.91
N LEU A 211 -19.13 17.72 -0.04
CA LEU A 211 -18.78 18.22 1.28
C LEU A 211 -17.27 18.19 1.47
N SER A 212 -16.73 19.20 2.15
CA SER A 212 -15.35 19.21 2.59
C SER A 212 -15.04 17.99 3.45
N GLY A 213 -13.83 17.46 3.34
CA GLY A 213 -13.40 16.33 4.15
C GLY A 213 -11.90 16.16 4.21
N ASN A 214 -11.49 15.16 4.99
CA ASN A 214 -10.09 14.76 5.03
C ASN A 214 -9.76 14.05 3.72
N GLN A 215 -8.64 14.41 3.08
CA GLN A 215 -8.27 13.82 1.79
C GLN A 215 -7.51 12.48 1.92
N ALA A 216 -6.97 12.17 3.10
CA ALA A 216 -6.05 11.04 3.29
C ALA A 216 -6.09 10.44 4.71
N GLN A 217 -7.27 10.34 5.33
CA GLN A 217 -7.42 9.71 6.63
C GLN A 217 -6.98 8.24 6.61
N LEU A 218 -6.27 7.79 7.66
CA LEU A 218 -5.95 6.37 7.78
C LEU A 218 -7.20 5.55 8.11
N TRP A 219 -8.03 6.06 9.03
CA TRP A 219 -9.26 5.40 9.46
C TRP A 219 -10.49 6.18 9.02
N PRO A 220 -11.61 5.51 8.73
CA PRO A 220 -12.86 6.20 8.45
C PRO A 220 -13.29 7.02 9.68
N PRO A 221 -14.09 8.09 9.50
CA PRO A 221 -14.53 8.90 10.62
C PRO A 221 -15.31 8.05 11.64
N VAL A 222 -14.94 8.16 12.92
CA VAL A 222 -15.59 7.40 14.02
C VAL A 222 -16.43 8.27 14.95
N GLY A 223 -16.21 9.59 14.96
CA GLY A 223 -16.98 10.52 15.77
C GLY A 223 -18.44 10.59 15.30
N ARG A 224 -19.41 10.56 16.23
CA ARG A 224 -20.86 10.53 15.91
C ARG A 224 -21.29 11.60 14.89
N GLU A 225 -20.75 12.80 15.00
CA GLU A 225 -21.04 13.92 14.09
C GLU A 225 -20.43 13.67 12.71
N GLN A 226 -19.14 13.35 12.64
CA GLN A 226 -18.45 13.04 11.38
C GLN A 226 -19.05 11.82 10.68
N VAL A 227 -19.47 10.79 11.42
CA VAL A 227 -20.19 9.62 10.90
C VAL A 227 -21.53 10.01 10.30
N ALA A 228 -22.27 10.93 10.95
CA ALA A 228 -23.54 11.42 10.42
C ALA A 228 -23.34 12.22 9.13
N VAL A 229 -22.27 13.03 9.06
CA VAL A 229 -21.87 13.75 7.86
C VAL A 229 -21.50 12.77 6.74
N ALA A 230 -20.64 11.79 7.00
CA ALA A 230 -20.14 10.82 6.03
C ALA A 230 -21.20 9.82 5.54
N ARG A 231 -22.44 9.89 6.05
CA ARG A 231 -23.60 9.20 5.45
C ARG A 231 -24.22 9.98 4.29
N ARG A 232 -23.93 11.27 4.17
CA ARG A 232 -24.42 12.16 3.12
C ARG A 232 -23.54 12.13 1.87
N ASP A 233 -22.30 11.71 2.04
CA ASP A 233 -21.28 11.61 1.00
C ASP A 233 -20.38 10.41 1.33
N ALA A 234 -20.34 9.42 0.42
CA ALA A 234 -19.66 8.15 0.66
C ALA A 234 -18.13 8.28 0.60
N ASP A 235 -17.62 9.26 -0.15
CA ASP A 235 -16.19 9.50 -0.35
C ASP A 235 -15.51 9.89 0.97
N LEU A 236 -16.24 10.59 1.85
CA LEU A 236 -15.83 10.92 3.21
C LEU A 236 -15.59 9.68 4.11
N ARG A 237 -15.96 8.49 3.65
CA ARG A 237 -15.72 7.21 4.37
C ARG A 237 -14.55 6.42 3.81
N LEU A 238 -14.00 6.81 2.66
CA LEU A 238 -12.77 6.20 2.15
C LEU A 238 -11.65 6.40 3.16
N SER A 239 -10.74 5.44 3.23
CA SER A 239 -9.65 5.46 4.21
C SER A 239 -8.51 4.56 3.76
N GLY A 240 -7.28 4.92 4.13
CA GLY A 240 -6.10 4.13 3.80
C GLY A 240 -6.17 2.71 4.37
N ALA A 241 -6.60 2.55 5.63
CA ALA A 241 -6.71 1.25 6.25
C ALA A 241 -7.82 0.38 5.64
N GLY A 242 -8.93 1.00 5.18
CA GLY A 242 -9.98 0.29 4.46
C GLY A 242 -9.49 -0.27 3.13
N GLY A 243 -8.75 0.52 2.35
CA GLY A 243 -8.11 0.04 1.12
C GLY A 243 -7.08 -1.06 1.37
N VAL A 244 -6.22 -0.90 2.39
CA VAL A 244 -5.24 -1.93 2.78
C VAL A 244 -5.95 -3.23 3.19
N GLU A 245 -7.04 -3.13 3.95
CA GLU A 245 -7.81 -4.29 4.37
C GLU A 245 -8.44 -5.01 3.17
N GLN A 246 -9.05 -4.30 2.22
CA GLN A 246 -9.60 -4.91 1.00
C GLN A 246 -8.52 -5.62 0.18
N VAL A 247 -7.38 -4.97 -0.06
CA VAL A 247 -6.26 -5.55 -0.82
C VAL A 247 -5.69 -6.79 -0.11
N TRP A 248 -5.52 -6.72 1.21
CA TRP A 248 -5.05 -7.85 2.01
C TRP A 248 -6.04 -9.02 2.03
N GLN A 249 -7.34 -8.75 2.14
CA GLN A 249 -8.39 -9.77 2.12
C GLN A 249 -8.48 -10.49 0.77
N SER A 250 -8.09 -9.84 -0.32
CA SER A 250 -7.93 -10.47 -1.64
C SER A 250 -6.69 -11.37 -1.76
N GLY A 251 -5.91 -11.54 -0.68
CA GLY A 251 -4.77 -12.46 -0.61
C GLY A 251 -3.41 -11.83 -0.91
N VAL A 252 -3.35 -10.52 -1.19
CA VAL A 252 -2.08 -9.83 -1.45
C VAL A 252 -1.20 -9.89 -0.18
N PRO A 253 0.07 -10.35 -0.29
CA PRO A 253 0.98 -10.32 0.85
C PRO A 253 1.20 -8.87 1.31
N THR A 254 0.98 -8.59 2.60
CA THR A 254 1.06 -7.22 3.14
C THR A 254 2.39 -6.52 2.84
N ARG A 255 3.51 -7.26 2.87
CA ARG A 255 4.85 -6.74 2.50
C ARG A 255 4.97 -6.17 1.08
N LYS A 256 4.02 -6.45 0.18
CA LYS A 256 3.96 -5.88 -1.17
C LYS A 256 3.11 -4.61 -1.23
N ILE A 257 2.28 -4.34 -0.23
CA ILE A 257 1.40 -3.17 -0.19
C ILE A 257 2.21 -1.98 0.34
N VAL A 258 2.25 -0.89 -0.41
CA VAL A 258 2.93 0.36 -0.01
C VAL A 258 1.86 1.44 0.15
N LEU A 259 1.77 2.05 1.33
CA LEU A 259 0.70 3.00 1.66
C LEU A 259 1.04 4.41 1.17
N GLY A 260 0.15 5.00 0.37
CA GLY A 260 0.31 6.35 -0.16
C GLY A 260 0.08 7.46 0.89
N VAL A 261 0.87 8.52 0.78
CA VAL A 261 0.76 9.74 1.59
C VAL A 261 0.87 10.97 0.68
N PRO A 262 -0.07 11.93 0.74
CA PRO A 262 0.01 13.14 -0.06
C PRO A 262 1.01 14.12 0.57
N ALA A 263 2.03 14.50 -0.20
CA ALA A 263 2.89 15.66 0.05
C ALA A 263 2.33 16.93 -0.60
N TYR A 264 1.00 17.08 -0.50
CA TYR A 264 0.21 18.25 -0.89
C TYR A 264 -1.02 18.36 0.01
N ALA A 265 -1.66 19.52 -0.01
CA ALA A 265 -2.93 19.77 0.66
C ALA A 265 -4.04 19.98 -0.36
N ARG A 266 -5.26 19.57 -0.02
CA ARG A 266 -6.50 19.94 -0.72
C ARG A 266 -7.25 20.99 0.08
N TYR A 267 -7.83 21.96 -0.59
CA TYR A 267 -8.54 23.04 0.08
C TYR A 267 -9.94 23.28 -0.48
N PHE A 268 -10.84 23.72 0.40
CA PHE A 268 -12.28 23.77 0.18
C PHE A 268 -12.79 25.19 0.47
N PRO A 269 -12.76 26.09 -0.53
CA PRO A 269 -13.10 27.50 -0.32
C PRO A 269 -14.52 27.70 0.18
N GLY A 270 -14.66 28.44 1.27
CA GLY A 270 -15.95 28.73 1.91
C GLY A 270 -16.42 27.71 2.93
N ALA A 271 -15.77 26.55 3.05
CA ALA A 271 -15.97 25.66 4.19
C ALA A 271 -15.17 26.17 5.41
N GLU A 272 -15.79 26.13 6.60
CA GLU A 272 -15.18 26.45 7.89
C GLU A 272 -14.85 25.17 8.71
N GLY A 273 -15.09 23.99 8.13
CA GLY A 273 -14.85 22.73 8.80
C GLY A 273 -15.11 21.51 7.92
N TYR A 274 -14.93 20.34 8.51
CA TYR A 274 -15.27 19.05 7.90
C TYR A 274 -16.78 18.92 7.69
N GLY A 275 -17.20 18.46 6.52
CA GLY A 275 -18.59 18.13 6.23
C GLY A 275 -19.46 19.30 5.80
N GLU A 276 -18.85 20.40 5.37
CA GLU A 276 -19.52 21.62 4.95
C GLU A 276 -19.49 21.78 3.43
N THR A 277 -20.46 22.47 2.86
CA THR A 277 -20.46 22.81 1.43
C THR A 277 -19.40 23.85 1.13
N PHE A 278 -18.80 23.77 -0.05
CA PHE A 278 -17.74 24.67 -0.48
C PHE A 278 -17.92 25.04 -1.95
N ASN A 279 -17.12 26.01 -2.43
CA ASN A 279 -17.08 26.36 -3.83
C ASN A 279 -16.13 25.41 -4.59
N THR A 280 -16.70 24.43 -5.27
CA THR A 280 -15.95 23.41 -6.01
C THR A 280 -15.08 24.00 -7.12
N SER A 281 -15.55 25.03 -7.84
CA SER A 281 -14.80 25.63 -8.96
C SER A 281 -13.56 26.42 -8.56
N ARG A 282 -13.33 26.59 -7.25
CA ARG A 282 -12.15 27.26 -6.69
C ARG A 282 -11.31 26.32 -5.82
N SER A 283 -11.76 25.10 -5.60
CA SER A 283 -11.01 24.07 -4.90
C SER A 283 -9.85 23.62 -5.77
N ASP A 284 -8.70 23.36 -5.15
CA ASP A 284 -7.49 22.93 -5.85
C ASP A 284 -6.55 22.25 -4.85
N GLU A 285 -5.38 21.84 -5.33
CA GLU A 285 -4.26 21.34 -4.53
C GLU A 285 -3.18 22.41 -4.30
N ILE A 286 -2.29 22.13 -3.35
CA ILE A 286 -1.08 22.91 -3.10
C ILE A 286 0.02 22.02 -2.54
N ASP A 287 1.21 22.08 -3.11
CA ASP A 287 2.40 21.40 -2.59
C ASP A 287 2.56 21.65 -1.08
N TYR A 288 2.87 20.61 -0.32
CA TYR A 288 2.98 20.69 1.14
C TYR A 288 4.03 21.73 1.59
N CYS A 289 5.11 21.88 0.82
CA CYS A 289 6.13 22.89 1.04
C CYS A 289 5.64 24.32 0.87
N ASP A 290 4.60 24.56 0.07
CA ASP A 290 4.02 25.88 -0.21
C ASP A 290 2.83 26.21 0.69
N VAL A 291 2.31 25.23 1.42
CA VAL A 291 1.32 25.43 2.47
C VAL A 291 1.86 26.44 3.49
N LEU A 292 1.22 27.61 3.54
CA LEU A 292 1.48 28.74 4.45
C LEU A 292 2.70 29.63 4.15
N ASN A 293 3.40 29.44 3.03
CA ASN A 293 4.49 30.35 2.61
C ASN A 293 3.99 31.75 2.15
N GLY A 294 2.69 31.90 1.89
CA GLY A 294 2.06 33.20 1.54
C GLY A 294 1.60 34.05 2.72
N SER A 295 1.72 33.57 3.97
CA SER A 295 1.40 34.33 5.19
C SER A 295 2.68 34.55 5.96
N SER A 296 3.21 35.76 5.89
CA SER A 296 4.44 36.22 6.57
C SER A 296 4.62 35.60 7.96
N SER A 297 5.53 34.62 8.05
CA SER A 297 5.94 33.92 9.27
C SER A 297 4.80 33.23 10.03
N SER A 298 4.26 32.16 9.44
CA SER A 298 3.37 31.20 10.12
C SER A 298 4.20 30.07 10.73
N THR A 299 4.16 29.88 12.05
CA THR A 299 4.75 28.70 12.72
C THR A 299 3.67 27.65 12.91
N PHE A 300 3.92 26.40 12.48
CA PHE A 300 3.04 25.27 12.77
C PHE A 300 2.96 25.07 14.29
N THR A 301 1.79 25.29 14.87
CA THR A 301 1.49 24.78 16.21
C THR A 301 0.50 23.64 16.04
N VAL A 302 0.97 22.41 16.20
CA VAL A 302 0.12 21.22 16.17
C VAL A 302 -0.52 21.06 17.54
N THR A 303 -1.85 20.95 17.59
CA THR A 303 -2.55 20.56 18.81
C THR A 303 -3.32 19.29 18.60
N SER A 304 -3.01 18.27 19.41
CA SER A 304 -3.81 17.06 19.49
C SER A 304 -5.08 17.36 20.29
N THR A 305 -6.23 17.37 19.62
CA THR A 305 -7.52 17.47 20.30
C THR A 305 -7.99 16.09 20.70
N SER A 306 -7.79 15.71 21.96
CA SER A 306 -8.59 14.63 22.56
C SER A 306 -10.02 15.15 22.72
N THR A 307 -11.00 14.45 22.17
CA THR A 307 -12.43 14.74 22.22
C THR A 307 -12.98 14.68 23.65
N SER A 308 -12.73 15.73 24.45
CA SER A 308 -13.50 15.99 25.67
C SER A 308 -14.53 17.08 25.36
N THR A 309 -15.78 16.65 25.19
CA THR A 309 -16.99 17.46 25.04
C THR A 309 -17.23 18.31 26.28
N LYS A 310 -16.50 19.43 26.45
CA LYS A 310 -16.81 20.45 27.48
C LYS A 310 -16.07 21.79 27.29
N LYS A 311 -16.20 22.46 26.13
CA LYS A 311 -15.89 23.91 26.08
C LYS A 311 -16.58 24.72 24.97
N LYS A 312 -17.81 24.39 24.58
CA LYS A 312 -18.63 25.27 23.72
C LYS A 312 -19.44 26.26 24.58
N LYS A 313 -18.78 27.06 25.43
CA LYS A 313 -19.44 28.16 26.19
C LYS A 313 -18.47 29.18 26.81
N LYS A 314 -17.46 29.67 26.08
CA LYS A 314 -16.74 30.90 26.48
C LYS A 314 -16.04 31.59 25.29
N ARG A 315 -16.81 31.93 24.26
CA ARG A 315 -16.40 32.88 23.20
C ARG A 315 -17.61 33.75 22.82
N LYS A 316 -18.07 34.58 23.76
CA LYS A 316 -19.07 35.63 23.47
C LYS A 316 -18.99 36.83 24.43
N ALA A 317 -17.83 37.06 25.04
CA ALA A 317 -17.64 38.17 25.97
C ALA A 317 -16.20 38.69 25.82
N GLU A 318 -15.88 39.29 24.67
CA GLU A 318 -14.71 40.12 24.43
C GLU A 318 -14.88 40.79 23.06
N ALA A 319 -15.94 41.59 22.95
CA ALA A 319 -16.17 42.49 21.83
C ALA A 319 -16.72 43.80 22.41
N LYS A 320 -15.86 44.57 23.09
CA LYS A 320 -16.02 46.01 23.35
C LYS A 320 -14.81 46.58 24.11
N ALA A 321 -13.98 47.31 23.36
CA ALA A 321 -12.95 48.31 23.73
C ALA A 321 -11.82 48.08 22.72
N GLY A 322 -11.44 48.98 21.81
CA GLY A 322 -11.33 50.43 21.82
C GLY A 322 -10.27 50.73 20.75
N ALA A 323 -10.45 51.80 19.98
CA ALA A 323 -9.58 52.18 18.88
C ALA A 323 -8.19 52.63 19.37
N GLY A 324 -7.13 52.25 18.63
CA GLY A 324 -5.76 52.74 18.82
C GLY A 324 -4.80 52.01 17.89
N ALA A 325 -4.28 52.71 16.88
CA ALA A 325 -3.38 52.17 15.88
C ALA A 325 -1.98 51.90 16.46
N ALA A 326 -1.51 50.66 16.29
CA ALA A 326 -0.10 50.32 16.10
C ALA A 326 -0.08 49.06 15.23
N ALA A 327 0.50 49.16 14.03
CA ALA A 327 0.74 48.01 13.16
C ALA A 327 1.84 47.14 13.78
N VAL A 328 1.47 46.37 14.80
CA VAL A 328 2.24 45.21 15.25
C VAL A 328 1.97 44.15 14.20
N GLY A 329 3.01 43.71 13.48
CA GLY A 329 2.90 42.58 12.56
C GLY A 329 2.42 41.35 13.33
N VAL A 330 1.13 41.07 13.27
CA VAL A 330 0.53 39.88 13.86
C VAL A 330 0.97 38.72 12.99
N LYS A 331 1.91 37.90 13.49
CA LYS A 331 2.16 36.58 12.92
C LYS A 331 0.88 35.77 13.07
N ALA A 332 0.18 35.52 11.97
CA ALA A 332 -0.92 34.57 11.97
C ALA A 332 -0.32 33.17 12.15
N GLN A 333 -0.43 32.61 13.35
CA GLN A 333 -0.11 31.20 13.58
C GLN A 333 -1.30 30.37 13.12
N VAL A 334 -1.13 29.65 12.02
CA VAL A 334 -2.09 28.64 11.61
C VAL A 334 -1.89 27.40 12.47
N GLN A 335 -2.93 27.07 13.22
CA GLN A 335 -2.95 25.92 14.11
C GLN A 335 -3.55 24.74 13.37
N VAL A 336 -2.71 23.75 13.05
CA VAL A 336 -3.17 22.52 12.42
C VAL A 336 -3.71 21.59 13.48
N ALA A 337 -4.97 21.19 13.31
CA ALA A 337 -5.63 20.21 14.15
C ALA A 337 -5.30 18.81 13.64
N VAL A 338 -4.87 17.92 14.55
CA VAL A 338 -4.70 16.50 14.27
C VAL A 338 -5.84 15.73 14.93
N ASP A 339 -6.65 15.08 14.10
CA ASP A 339 -7.61 14.07 14.52
C ASP A 339 -6.87 12.74 14.64
N ALA A 340 -6.58 12.34 15.88
CA ALA A 340 -5.83 11.12 16.17
C ALA A 340 -6.65 9.84 15.93
N GLU A 341 -7.98 9.93 15.92
CA GLU A 341 -8.84 8.78 15.66
C GLU A 341 -8.89 8.46 14.17
N ALA A 342 -9.03 9.49 13.32
CA ALA A 342 -8.97 9.35 11.87
C ALA A 342 -7.53 9.24 11.33
N VAL A 343 -6.54 9.71 12.11
CA VAL A 343 -5.16 9.98 11.65
C VAL A 343 -5.17 10.90 10.43
N ALA A 344 -5.80 12.06 10.61
CA ALA A 344 -5.89 13.10 9.61
C ALA A 344 -5.55 14.46 10.22
N ALA A 345 -5.04 15.37 9.38
CA ALA A 345 -4.75 16.73 9.80
C ALA A 345 -5.47 17.74 8.90
N SER A 346 -5.91 18.82 9.52
CA SER A 346 -6.56 19.92 8.81
C SER A 346 -6.45 21.24 9.55
N PHE A 347 -6.71 22.33 8.85
CA PHE A 347 -6.90 23.65 9.43
C PHE A 347 -7.91 24.45 8.60
N VAL A 348 -8.27 25.64 9.07
CA VAL A 348 -9.14 26.56 8.34
C VAL A 348 -8.38 27.85 8.07
N ASP A 349 -8.20 28.19 6.80
CA ASP A 349 -7.71 29.48 6.35
C ASP A 349 -8.88 30.47 6.28
N SER A 350 -9.09 31.19 7.38
CA SER A 350 -10.18 32.17 7.53
C SER A 350 -9.83 33.58 7.02
N LEU A 351 -8.71 33.76 6.30
CA LEU A 351 -8.38 35.06 5.73
C LEU A 351 -9.43 35.49 4.68
N PRO A 352 -9.69 36.79 4.47
CA PRO A 352 -10.57 37.25 3.39
C PRO A 352 -10.06 36.73 2.03
N GLY A 353 -10.89 35.95 1.33
CA GLY A 353 -10.50 35.27 0.08
C GLY A 353 -9.60 34.05 0.27
N GLY A 354 -9.40 33.61 1.52
CA GLY A 354 -8.61 32.46 1.92
C GLY A 354 -9.17 31.13 1.46
N ARG A 355 -8.40 30.07 1.72
CA ARG A 355 -8.63 28.73 1.18
C ARG A 355 -9.74 27.95 1.86
N GLY A 356 -10.33 28.47 2.94
CA GLY A 356 -11.35 27.75 3.72
C GLY A 356 -10.75 26.56 4.45
N PHE A 357 -11.48 25.44 4.52
CA PHE A 357 -10.98 24.21 5.12
C PHE A 357 -9.85 23.62 4.26
N VAL A 358 -8.75 23.23 4.89
CA VAL A 358 -7.56 22.65 4.23
C VAL A 358 -7.24 21.32 4.88
N SER A 359 -7.16 20.24 4.10
CA SER A 359 -6.76 18.91 4.55
C SER A 359 -5.37 18.55 4.03
N LEU A 360 -4.52 18.00 4.88
CA LEU A 360 -3.14 17.65 4.57
C LEU A 360 -2.62 16.55 5.50
N ASP A 361 -1.45 16.01 5.19
CA ASP A 361 -0.62 15.30 6.17
C ASP A 361 0.41 16.24 6.82
N VAL A 362 0.79 15.89 8.05
CA VAL A 362 1.86 16.54 8.81
C VAL A 362 2.79 15.45 9.37
N PRO A 363 4.03 15.78 9.82
CA PRO A 363 4.93 14.77 10.38
C PRO A 363 4.28 13.88 11.45
N GLN A 364 3.38 14.44 12.27
CA GLN A 364 2.65 13.65 13.27
C GLN A 364 1.74 12.57 12.64
N THR A 365 0.94 12.88 11.62
CA THR A 365 0.06 11.90 10.97
C THR A 365 0.88 10.89 10.17
N VAL A 366 1.97 11.33 9.52
CA VAL A 366 2.90 10.44 8.82
C VAL A 366 3.58 9.46 9.77
N ALA A 367 4.02 9.89 10.94
CA ALA A 367 4.59 8.99 11.96
C ALA A 367 3.57 7.93 12.42
N MET A 368 2.30 8.32 12.54
CA MET A 368 1.21 7.38 12.87
C MET A 368 0.94 6.39 11.72
N LYS A 369 0.91 6.85 10.47
CA LYS A 369 0.78 5.99 9.27
C LYS A 369 1.96 5.04 9.11
N ALA A 370 3.19 5.49 9.37
CA ALA A 370 4.38 4.65 9.41
C ALA A 370 4.29 3.58 10.52
N GLY A 371 3.78 3.96 11.69
CA GLY A 371 3.49 3.03 12.79
C GLY A 371 2.47 1.95 12.38
N TYR A 372 1.39 2.34 11.71
CA TYR A 372 0.41 1.41 11.15
C TYR A 372 1.03 0.48 10.11
N ALA A 373 1.79 1.03 9.14
CA ALA A 373 2.47 0.26 8.11
C ALA A 373 3.39 -0.82 8.71
N LYS A 374 4.17 -0.44 9.73
CA LYS A 374 5.01 -1.37 10.49
C LYS A 374 4.19 -2.45 11.21
N CYS A 375 3.08 -2.07 11.86
CA CYS A 375 2.25 -3.01 12.61
C CYS A 375 1.56 -4.04 11.71
N MET A 376 1.10 -3.62 10.54
CA MET A 376 0.46 -4.48 9.53
C MET A 376 1.47 -5.25 8.67
N GLY A 377 2.77 -5.02 8.86
CA GLY A 377 3.82 -5.61 8.04
C GLY A 377 3.73 -5.19 6.56
N LEU A 378 3.33 -3.95 6.30
CA LEU A 378 3.28 -3.38 4.96
C LEU A 378 4.70 -3.24 4.38
N GLY A 379 4.79 -3.14 3.06
CA GLY A 379 6.06 -2.90 2.35
C GLY A 379 6.70 -1.56 2.70
N GLY A 380 5.88 -0.54 3.03
CA GLY A 380 6.36 0.77 3.45
C GLY A 380 5.38 1.89 3.12
N LEU A 381 5.91 3.09 2.89
CA LEU A 381 5.17 4.28 2.48
C LEU A 381 5.66 4.80 1.12
N PHE A 382 4.77 5.43 0.36
CA PHE A 382 5.16 6.25 -0.80
C PHE A 382 4.46 7.61 -0.79
N TYR A 383 5.03 8.58 -1.50
CA TYR A 383 4.57 9.96 -1.48
C TYR A 383 4.33 10.52 -2.88
N TRP A 384 3.16 11.12 -3.08
CA TRP A 384 2.90 12.05 -4.19
C TRP A 384 3.01 13.48 -3.63
N HIS A 385 4.05 14.25 -3.90
CA HIS A 385 5.28 13.87 -4.60
C HIS A 385 6.52 14.46 -3.89
N GLY A 386 7.72 13.95 -4.21
CA GLY A 386 8.95 14.27 -3.47
C GLY A 386 9.36 15.75 -3.51
N ALA A 387 9.09 16.45 -4.62
CA ALA A 387 9.33 17.89 -4.76
C ALA A 387 8.30 18.77 -4.03
N GLY A 388 7.19 18.18 -3.56
CA GLY A 388 6.18 18.86 -2.74
C GLY A 388 6.54 18.85 -1.25
N ASP A 389 7.56 18.10 -0.83
CA ASP A 389 7.93 17.94 0.58
C ASP A 389 8.73 19.12 1.14
N LYS A 390 8.67 19.30 2.46
CA LYS A 390 9.58 20.16 3.22
C LYS A 390 10.86 19.40 3.57
N THR A 391 11.84 20.12 4.11
CA THR A 391 13.11 19.54 4.58
C THR A 391 13.21 19.52 6.11
N GLY A 392 14.17 18.76 6.64
CA GLY A 392 14.43 18.70 8.08
C GLY A 392 13.25 18.11 8.87
N ASN A 393 12.97 18.68 10.04
CA ASN A 393 11.95 18.14 10.96
C ASN A 393 10.50 18.31 10.47
N GLU A 394 10.29 19.10 9.41
CA GLU A 394 8.97 19.26 8.78
C GLU A 394 8.78 18.30 7.60
N SER A 395 9.81 17.58 7.16
CA SER A 395 9.72 16.64 6.04
C SER A 395 8.78 15.48 6.34
N LEU A 396 7.79 15.28 5.47
CA LEU A 396 6.91 14.12 5.49
C LEU A 396 7.67 12.87 5.09
N VAL A 397 8.46 12.94 4.01
CA VAL A 397 9.24 11.81 3.48
C VAL A 397 10.30 11.35 4.48
N GLY A 398 11.02 12.30 5.08
CA GLY A 398 11.99 12.04 6.13
C GLY A 398 11.33 11.43 7.38
N THR A 399 10.12 11.86 7.73
CA THR A 399 9.39 11.29 8.88
C THR A 399 8.98 9.83 8.66
N GLY A 400 8.55 9.47 7.44
CA GLY A 400 8.20 8.07 7.11
C GLY A 400 9.39 7.14 6.97
N GLY A 401 10.55 7.66 6.52
CA GLY A 401 11.77 6.87 6.34
C GLY A 401 12.53 6.53 7.62
N MET A 402 12.23 7.19 8.75
CA MET A 402 12.96 6.97 10.00
C MET A 402 12.52 5.68 10.70
N PRO A 403 13.43 4.73 11.00
CA PRO A 403 13.10 3.60 11.85
C PRO A 403 12.69 4.14 13.22
N SER A 404 11.50 3.76 13.70
CA SER A 404 10.79 4.26 14.90
C SER A 404 11.61 4.20 16.22
N THR A 405 12.68 4.97 16.33
CA THR A 405 13.63 4.97 17.45
C THR A 405 14.08 6.38 17.84
N THR A 406 13.33 7.41 17.46
CA THR A 406 13.55 8.77 17.98
C THR A 406 13.20 8.81 19.47
N THR A 407 14.19 8.44 20.28
CA THR A 407 14.25 8.74 21.69
C THR A 407 14.53 10.24 21.77
N PHE A 408 13.49 11.06 21.91
CA PHE A 408 13.66 12.47 22.24
C PHE A 408 14.55 12.56 23.48
N GLY A 409 15.64 13.33 23.36
CA GLY A 409 16.70 13.40 24.36
C GLY A 409 16.17 13.60 25.78
N LYS A 410 16.76 12.87 26.72
CA LYS A 410 16.49 12.93 28.16
C LYS A 410 16.46 14.39 28.65
N ARG A 411 15.27 14.97 28.79
CA ARG A 411 14.99 16.02 29.77
C ARG A 411 13.88 15.54 30.70
N ARG A 412 14.17 15.68 32.00
CA ARG A 412 13.40 15.13 33.13
C ARG A 412 11.98 15.69 33.18
N HIS A 413 11.03 14.79 33.44
CA HIS A 413 9.66 14.98 33.95
C HIS A 413 8.70 15.91 33.20
N ARG A 414 7.82 15.32 32.36
CA ARG A 414 6.34 15.41 32.46
C ARG A 414 5.69 14.43 31.45
N ALA A 415 4.74 13.62 31.94
CA ALA A 415 3.86 12.64 31.26
C ALA A 415 4.20 12.22 29.80
N GLN A 416 4.65 10.97 29.65
CA GLN A 416 4.81 10.27 28.36
C GLN A 416 3.44 10.04 27.68
N PRO A 417 3.32 10.18 26.35
CA PRO A 417 2.33 9.44 25.59
C PRO A 417 2.83 8.01 25.37
N SER A 418 1.95 7.04 25.61
CA SER A 418 2.22 5.60 25.56
C SER A 418 2.65 5.13 24.16
N THR A 419 3.66 4.26 24.13
CA THR A 419 4.01 3.40 22.99
C THR A 419 2.78 2.67 22.46
N LEU A 420 2.51 2.80 21.15
CA LEU A 420 1.48 2.06 20.43
C LEU A 420 1.73 0.55 20.60
N THR A 421 0.74 -0.15 21.15
CA THR A 421 0.67 -1.61 21.30
C THR A 421 -0.12 -2.23 20.15
N VAL A 422 -0.09 -3.55 20.00
CA VAL A 422 -0.85 -4.29 18.97
C VAL A 422 -2.36 -3.99 19.00
N HIS A 423 -2.90 -3.57 20.15
CA HIS A 423 -4.30 -3.12 20.27
C HIS A 423 -4.59 -1.79 19.58
N ASP A 424 -3.58 -0.94 19.38
CA ASP A 424 -3.73 0.37 18.74
C ASP A 424 -3.68 0.29 17.19
N CYS A 425 -3.42 -0.90 16.64
CA CYS A 425 -3.45 -1.17 15.20
C CYS A 425 -4.85 -1.56 14.69
N GLN A 426 -5.83 -1.63 15.59
CA GLN A 426 -7.23 -1.90 15.27
C GLN A 426 -8.04 -0.60 15.38
N PRO A 427 -9.15 -0.46 14.62
CA PRO A 427 -10.02 0.70 14.75
C PRO A 427 -10.53 0.84 16.20
N PRO A 428 -10.85 2.07 16.67
CA PRO A 428 -11.45 2.28 17.98
C PRO A 428 -12.71 1.40 18.13
N GLN A 429 -12.71 0.49 19.10
CA GLN A 429 -13.83 -0.44 19.26
C GLN A 429 -15.07 0.25 19.82
N HIS A 430 -16.06 0.47 18.96
CA HIS A 430 -17.45 0.65 19.36
C HIS A 430 -18.29 -0.47 18.74
N SER A 431 -18.89 -1.30 19.60
CA SER A 431 -19.75 -2.41 19.20
C SER A 431 -20.92 -1.89 18.34
N PRO A 432 -21.12 -2.38 17.11
CA PRO A 432 -22.31 -2.04 16.33
C PRO A 432 -23.52 -2.82 16.85
N PRO A 433 -24.75 -2.27 16.76
CA PRO A 433 -25.96 -3.05 17.01
C PRO A 433 -26.11 -4.12 15.91
N THR A 434 -26.43 -5.34 16.34
CA THR A 434 -26.62 -6.53 15.51
C THR A 434 -27.64 -6.29 14.39
N SER A 435 -27.17 -6.20 13.14
CA SER A 435 -28.03 -6.37 11.96
C SER A 435 -27.62 -7.62 11.20
N GLN A 436 -28.58 -8.54 11.04
CA GLN A 436 -28.44 -9.79 10.31
C GLN A 436 -28.12 -9.51 8.83
N PHE A 437 -26.95 -9.95 8.36
CA PHE A 437 -26.67 -10.09 6.93
C PHE A 437 -27.09 -11.49 6.45
N PRO A 438 -27.56 -11.64 5.20
CA PRO A 438 -27.94 -12.95 4.64
C PRO A 438 -26.70 -13.81 4.37
N PRO A 439 -26.85 -15.15 4.22
CA PRO A 439 -25.71 -16.05 4.11
C PRO A 439 -24.97 -15.88 2.77
N ILE A 440 -23.64 -15.92 2.87
CA ILE A 440 -22.67 -15.95 1.77
C ILE A 440 -23.00 -17.11 0.82
N ARG A 441 -23.12 -16.81 -0.48
CA ARG A 441 -23.18 -17.84 -1.53
C ARG A 441 -21.78 -18.43 -1.71
N HIS A 442 -21.59 -19.69 -1.35
CA HIS A 442 -20.41 -20.45 -1.73
C HIS A 442 -20.43 -20.73 -3.24
N HIS A 443 -19.40 -20.27 -3.96
CA HIS A 443 -19.08 -20.80 -5.28
C HIS A 443 -18.56 -22.25 -5.14
N PRO A 444 -18.90 -23.16 -6.07
CA PRO A 444 -18.40 -24.53 -6.04
C PRO A 444 -16.90 -24.57 -6.42
N PRO A 445 -16.11 -25.50 -5.84
CA PRO A 445 -14.72 -25.65 -6.21
C PRO A 445 -14.58 -26.27 -7.61
N VAL A 446 -13.69 -25.68 -8.42
CA VAL A 446 -13.20 -26.24 -9.69
C VAL A 446 -12.27 -27.43 -9.37
N PRO A 447 -12.33 -28.58 -10.09
CA PRO A 447 -11.68 -29.81 -9.66
C PRO A 447 -10.17 -29.83 -9.96
N PHE A 448 -9.37 -30.20 -8.96
CA PHE A 448 -7.97 -30.66 -9.16
C PHE A 448 -7.94 -32.15 -9.59
N PRO A 449 -6.91 -32.60 -10.32
CA PRO A 449 -6.82 -33.96 -10.85
C PRO A 449 -6.69 -35.03 -9.75
N PRO A 450 -7.15 -36.27 -9.98
CA PRO A 450 -7.38 -37.24 -8.94
C PRO A 450 -6.11 -38.06 -8.67
N CYS A 451 -5.27 -37.63 -7.72
CA CYS A 451 -4.17 -38.50 -7.22
C CYS A 451 -3.90 -38.41 -5.71
N LEU A 452 -4.65 -37.62 -4.93
CA LEU A 452 -4.35 -37.45 -3.50
C LEU A 452 -5.54 -37.67 -2.54
N ALA A 453 -6.60 -38.36 -2.97
CA ALA A 453 -7.78 -38.65 -2.14
C ALA A 453 -7.79 -40.05 -1.50
N LEU A 454 -6.88 -40.96 -1.87
CA LEU A 454 -6.95 -42.37 -1.45
C LEU A 454 -6.18 -42.72 -0.15
N VAL A 455 -5.50 -41.76 0.49
CA VAL A 455 -4.73 -42.03 1.72
C VAL A 455 -5.52 -41.70 3.00
N ILE A 456 -6.57 -40.88 2.93
CA ILE A 456 -7.28 -40.41 4.14
C ILE A 456 -8.46 -41.33 4.53
N LEU A 457 -8.98 -42.13 3.60
CA LEU A 457 -10.13 -43.03 3.86
C LEU A 457 -9.77 -44.38 4.51
N VAL A 458 -8.48 -44.72 4.64
CA VAL A 458 -8.03 -45.97 5.30
C VAL A 458 -7.62 -45.76 6.78
N LEU A 459 -7.53 -44.51 7.26
CA LEU A 459 -7.15 -44.20 8.66
C LEU A 459 -8.30 -43.74 9.56
N ARG A 460 -9.54 -43.69 9.06
CA ARG A 460 -10.74 -43.55 9.89
C ARG A 460 -11.60 -44.78 9.70
N GLY A 461 -11.46 -45.73 10.62
CA GLY A 461 -12.28 -46.93 10.71
C GLY A 461 -13.77 -46.58 10.65
N GLY A 462 -14.48 -47.30 9.81
CA GLY A 462 -15.89 -47.10 9.53
C GLY A 462 -16.80 -47.43 10.71
N GLY A 463 -18.01 -46.88 10.62
CA GLY A 463 -19.13 -47.21 11.49
C GLY A 463 -20.34 -46.39 11.08
N GLY A 464 -21.14 -46.91 10.14
CA GLY A 464 -22.46 -46.38 9.81
C GLY A 464 -23.55 -47.40 10.17
N GLY A 465 -24.57 -46.94 10.91
CA GLY A 465 -25.95 -47.46 10.89
C GLY A 465 -26.43 -48.36 12.04
N GLY A 466 -27.52 -47.95 12.73
CA GLY A 466 -28.52 -48.87 13.31
C GLY A 466 -28.87 -48.72 14.81
N ASP A 467 -30.14 -48.46 15.11
CA ASP A 467 -30.80 -48.40 16.44
C ASP A 467 -30.74 -49.71 17.26
N GLY A 468 -30.75 -49.61 18.60
CA GLY A 468 -31.14 -50.71 19.51
C GLY A 468 -30.48 -50.74 20.89
N ARG A 469 -31.30 -50.71 21.94
CA ARG A 469 -30.97 -50.78 23.39
C ARG A 469 -30.07 -51.98 23.81
N ALA A 470 -29.18 -51.74 24.79
CA ALA A 470 -29.10 -52.39 26.12
C ALA A 470 -27.66 -52.41 26.69
N ALA A 471 -27.54 -52.20 28.00
CA ALA A 471 -26.31 -52.12 28.77
C ALA A 471 -25.80 -53.49 29.28
N GLY A 472 -24.47 -53.62 29.48
CA GLY A 472 -23.84 -54.68 30.28
C GLY A 472 -22.34 -54.88 29.98
N PRO A 473 -21.44 -55.08 30.97
CA PRO A 473 -20.03 -54.73 30.88
C PRO A 473 -19.08 -55.93 30.63
N HIS A 474 -17.87 -55.62 30.12
CA HIS A 474 -16.57 -56.33 30.21
C HIS A 474 -15.90 -56.53 28.84
N GLY A 475 -14.65 -56.05 28.72
CA GLY A 475 -13.71 -56.46 27.68
C GLY A 475 -13.02 -55.29 26.97
N ARG A 476 -11.74 -55.04 27.30
CA ARG A 476 -10.86 -54.15 26.53
C ARG A 476 -10.56 -54.78 25.16
N PRO A 477 -10.50 -54.03 24.04
CA PRO A 477 -10.05 -54.61 22.77
C PRO A 477 -8.52 -54.68 22.69
N ALA A 478 -8.01 -55.82 22.22
CA ALA A 478 -6.60 -56.07 21.94
C ALA A 478 -6.14 -55.41 20.63
N ARG A 479 -4.89 -54.92 20.59
CA ARG A 479 -4.24 -54.41 19.37
C ARG A 479 -3.75 -55.56 18.50
N VAL A 480 -4.06 -55.53 17.20
CA VAL A 480 -3.50 -56.43 16.18
C VAL A 480 -2.24 -55.80 15.58
N PRO A 481 -1.12 -56.53 15.43
CA PRO A 481 0.09 -56.00 14.79
C PRO A 481 -0.08 -55.79 13.27
N LEU A 482 0.52 -54.71 12.77
CA LEU A 482 0.48 -54.22 11.38
C LEU A 482 0.88 -55.28 10.33
N SER A 483 1.67 -56.28 10.72
CA SER A 483 2.12 -57.38 9.86
C SER A 483 1.00 -58.30 9.38
N THR A 484 -0.12 -58.37 10.11
CA THR A 484 -1.25 -59.25 9.77
C THR A 484 -2.24 -58.56 8.83
N ALA A 485 -2.39 -57.23 8.94
CA ALA A 485 -3.22 -56.43 8.03
C ALA A 485 -2.66 -56.39 6.60
N LEU A 486 -1.32 -56.41 6.46
CA LEU A 486 -0.64 -56.35 5.16
C LEU A 486 -0.70 -57.66 4.36
N ARG A 487 -0.88 -58.83 5.00
CA ARG A 487 -1.02 -60.11 4.28
C ARG A 487 -2.36 -60.25 3.56
N ASN A 488 -3.43 -59.69 4.12
CA ASN A 488 -4.77 -59.81 3.53
C ASN A 488 -4.99 -58.83 2.35
N ALA A 489 -4.17 -57.79 2.23
CA ALA A 489 -4.22 -56.86 1.08
C ALA A 489 -3.50 -57.38 -0.18
N SER A 490 -2.77 -58.49 -0.09
CA SER A 490 -1.93 -59.04 -1.17
C SER A 490 -2.69 -59.88 -2.19
N GLN A 491 -4.01 -60.10 -2.06
CA GLN A 491 -4.76 -61.00 -2.94
C GLN A 491 -5.66 -60.31 -3.98
N THR A 492 -5.72 -58.98 -4.04
CA THR A 492 -6.71 -58.29 -4.90
C THR A 492 -6.23 -57.03 -5.64
N ALA A 493 -4.93 -56.70 -5.68
CA ALA A 493 -4.45 -55.48 -6.35
C ALA A 493 -3.74 -55.75 -7.70
N PRO A 494 -4.02 -54.95 -8.76
CA PRO A 494 -3.39 -55.10 -10.07
C PRO A 494 -1.91 -54.65 -10.10
N PRO A 495 -1.10 -55.15 -11.06
CA PRO A 495 0.37 -55.11 -11.03
C PRO A 495 1.01 -53.70 -11.03
N LEU A 496 0.31 -52.66 -11.48
CA LEU A 496 0.83 -51.27 -11.48
C LEU A 496 0.89 -50.63 -10.08
N LEU A 497 0.10 -51.14 -9.12
CA LEU A 497 0.12 -50.63 -7.74
C LEU A 497 1.35 -51.13 -6.97
N PHE A 498 1.90 -52.28 -7.37
CA PHE A 498 3.04 -52.92 -6.71
C PHE A 498 4.36 -52.20 -6.98
N THR A 499 4.54 -51.72 -8.21
CA THR A 499 5.68 -50.89 -8.63
C THR A 499 5.66 -49.52 -7.94
N PHE A 500 4.48 -48.92 -7.79
CA PHE A 500 4.33 -47.62 -7.13
C PHE A 500 4.64 -47.69 -5.62
N LEU A 501 4.20 -48.76 -4.94
CA LEU A 501 4.53 -48.98 -3.52
C LEU A 501 6.02 -49.28 -3.31
N HIS A 502 6.68 -49.99 -4.22
CA HIS A 502 8.12 -50.25 -4.14
C HIS A 502 8.96 -48.98 -4.30
N ILE A 503 8.60 -48.10 -5.25
CA ILE A 503 9.29 -46.82 -5.46
C ILE A 503 9.10 -45.89 -4.25
N LEU A 504 7.90 -45.86 -3.68
CA LEU A 504 7.61 -45.07 -2.48
C LEU A 504 8.39 -45.57 -1.25
N LEU A 505 8.55 -46.89 -1.11
CA LEU A 505 9.34 -47.49 -0.02
C LEU A 505 10.84 -47.18 -0.16
N LEU A 506 11.37 -47.20 -1.38
CA LEU A 506 12.75 -46.82 -1.71
C LEU A 506 13.02 -45.33 -1.42
N LEU A 507 12.09 -44.44 -1.78
CA LEU A 507 12.19 -43.00 -1.50
C LEU A 507 12.14 -42.70 0.01
N LEU A 508 11.29 -43.41 0.76
CA LEU A 508 11.21 -43.25 2.22
C LEU A 508 12.44 -43.79 2.96
N LEU A 509 13.12 -44.79 2.42
CA LEU A 509 14.39 -45.29 2.96
C LEU A 509 15.56 -44.35 2.66
N LEU A 510 15.55 -43.67 1.51
CA LEU A 510 16.54 -42.65 1.16
C LEU A 510 16.40 -41.36 2.00
N CYS A 511 15.19 -41.00 2.42
CA CYS A 511 14.94 -39.83 3.26
C CYS A 511 15.31 -40.00 4.75
N ARG A 512 15.79 -41.18 5.19
CA ARG A 512 16.04 -41.47 6.62
C ARG A 512 17.50 -41.43 7.07
N ASN A 513 18.46 -41.13 6.19
CA ASN A 513 19.88 -40.98 6.57
C ASN A 513 20.46 -39.63 6.11
N PRO A 514 20.73 -38.67 7.01
CA PRO A 514 21.48 -37.47 6.66
C PRO A 514 22.99 -37.76 6.73
N VAL A 515 23.71 -37.62 5.62
CA VAL A 515 25.18 -37.64 5.59
C VAL A 515 25.68 -36.18 5.56
N THR A 516 26.53 -35.82 6.52
CA THR A 516 27.20 -34.52 6.65
C THR A 516 28.34 -34.33 5.65
N PRO A 517 28.71 -33.10 5.23
CA PRO A 517 29.71 -32.88 4.19
C PRO A 517 31.13 -32.73 4.78
N SER A 518 32.10 -33.43 4.20
CA SER A 518 33.52 -33.14 4.39
C SER A 518 34.31 -33.42 3.11
N HIS A 519 34.96 -32.36 2.62
CA HIS A 519 36.11 -32.30 1.69
C HIS A 519 35.92 -32.73 0.21
N CYS A 520 36.00 -31.74 -0.69
CA CYS A 520 36.52 -31.90 -2.06
C CYS A 520 38.04 -32.16 -2.05
N PRO A 521 38.57 -32.91 -3.04
CA PRO A 521 39.45 -32.29 -4.04
C PRO A 521 39.27 -32.89 -5.48
N PRO A 522 40.10 -32.57 -6.49
CA PRO A 522 39.85 -31.69 -7.64
C PRO A 522 39.60 -32.47 -8.99
N PRO A 523 39.41 -31.81 -10.16
CA PRO A 523 38.83 -32.47 -11.33
C PRO A 523 39.87 -33.26 -12.13
N ILE A 524 39.44 -34.44 -12.60
CA ILE A 524 40.17 -35.20 -13.62
C ILE A 524 39.56 -34.86 -14.98
N VAL A 525 40.47 -34.50 -15.89
CA VAL A 525 40.29 -34.28 -17.32
C VAL A 525 40.33 -35.63 -18.03
N ASP A 526 39.39 -35.89 -18.94
CA ASP A 526 39.51 -36.77 -20.13
C ASP A 526 38.34 -36.38 -21.04
N VAL A 527 38.52 -35.84 -22.25
CA VAL A 527 39.11 -36.43 -23.47
C VAL A 527 38.43 -37.75 -23.85
N HIS A 528 37.31 -37.64 -24.57
CA HIS A 528 37.13 -38.25 -25.88
C HIS A 528 35.90 -37.69 -26.62
#